data_AF-A0AAN4Y8U4-F1
#
_entry.id   AF-A0AAN4Y8U4-F1
#
_cell.length_a   1.000
_cell.length_b   1.000
_cell.length_c   1.000
_cell.angle_alpha   90.00
_cell.angle_beta   90.00
_cell.angle_gamma   90.00
#
_symmetry.space_group_name_H-M   'P 1'
#
loop_
_entity.id
_entity.type
_entity.pdbx_description
1 polymer ?
#
loop_
_entity_poly.entity_id
_entity_poly.type
_entity_poly.pdbx_seq_one_letter_code
_entity_poly.pdbx_strand_id
1 'polypeptide(L)'
;MKLTAIATLAYGISTASAYALYGGYERMFYYYGYMIDADVNGQPKKVAPSCKQTEKCTFNEFIKYINDLSKPVSVTSDELPEVHTTAQKLDTLQLTGAYKISRYIKEVRDRVKRKESIEFARASIESVCFLRKFARSEALRPYLEGKKVTPVIKKEVFNGKYYDLVDEAATIKKFSQAKKMIQDFDKADPSHNDNIKASCVAAARLHGG
;
A
#
# COMPACT_ATOMS: atom_id res chain seq x y z
N MET A 1 -4.87 28.05 -35.56
CA MET A 1 -3.97 26.87 -35.53
C MET A 1 -3.36 26.80 -34.14
N LYS A 2 -3.92 25.99 -33.24
CA LYS A 2 -3.52 24.59 -32.99
C LYS A 2 -2.05 24.48 -32.58
N LEU A 3 -1.71 24.78 -31.32
CA LEU A 3 -0.47 24.30 -30.67
C LEU A 3 -0.47 24.45 -29.13
N THR A 4 -1.38 25.22 -28.53
CA THR A 4 -1.44 25.38 -27.06
C THR A 4 -2.30 24.36 -26.32
N ALA A 5 -3.09 23.54 -27.03
CA ALA A 5 -4.02 22.58 -26.40
C ALA A 5 -3.43 21.18 -26.17
N ILE A 6 -2.20 20.88 -26.65
CA ILE A 6 -1.63 19.53 -26.59
C ILE A 6 -0.65 19.37 -25.41
N ALA A 7 -0.07 20.46 -24.88
CA ALA A 7 0.92 20.37 -23.80
C ALA A 7 0.31 20.08 -22.42
N THR A 8 -0.96 20.40 -22.18
CA THR A 8 -1.63 20.15 -20.90
C THR A 8 -2.23 18.75 -20.79
N LEU A 9 -2.51 18.09 -21.93
CA LEU A 9 -3.08 16.73 -21.94
C LEU A 9 -2.03 15.65 -21.67
N ALA A 10 -0.74 15.94 -21.90
CA ALA A 10 0.35 14.98 -21.71
C ALA A 10 0.85 14.88 -20.25
N TYR A 11 0.54 15.87 -19.40
CA TYR A 11 0.90 15.84 -17.97
C TYR A 11 -0.14 15.11 -17.10
N GLY A 12 -1.30 14.73 -17.68
CA GLY A 12 -2.40 14.10 -16.96
C GLY A 12 -2.42 12.57 -16.99
N ILE A 13 -1.51 11.93 -17.74
CA ILE A 13 -1.48 10.45 -17.88
C ILE A 13 -0.32 9.83 -17.07
N SER A 14 0.65 10.62 -16.64
CA SER A 14 1.83 10.16 -15.89
C SER A 14 1.59 9.98 -14.38
N THR A 15 0.35 10.12 -13.88
CA THR A 15 0.03 9.95 -12.46
C THR A 15 -0.61 8.61 -12.10
N ALA A 16 -0.84 7.68 -13.04
CA ALA A 16 -1.75 6.55 -12.77
C ALA A 16 -1.21 5.12 -12.96
N SER A 17 0.02 4.91 -13.44
CA SER A 17 0.56 3.54 -13.64
C SER A 17 1.55 3.07 -12.57
N ALA A 18 2.14 3.96 -11.78
CA ALA A 18 3.05 3.59 -10.69
C ALA A 18 2.31 3.04 -9.44
N TYR A 19 1.01 3.25 -9.36
CA TYR A 19 0.14 2.85 -8.24
C TYR A 19 -0.61 1.53 -8.48
N ALA A 20 -0.34 0.89 -9.62
CA ALA A 20 -1.17 -0.13 -10.22
C ALA A 20 -0.92 -1.51 -9.55
N LEU A 21 0.17 -2.21 -9.85
CA LEU A 21 0.40 -3.56 -9.32
C LEU A 21 0.68 -3.62 -7.80
N TYR A 22 1.34 -2.59 -7.24
CA TYR A 22 1.70 -2.53 -5.83
C TYR A 22 0.48 -2.49 -4.89
N GLY A 23 -0.56 -1.76 -5.27
CA GLY A 23 -1.82 -1.75 -4.54
C GLY A 23 -2.57 -3.09 -4.59
N GLY A 24 -2.27 -3.92 -5.60
CA GLY A 24 -2.76 -5.31 -5.70
C GLY A 24 -2.11 -6.22 -4.68
N TYR A 25 -0.77 -6.19 -4.60
CA TYR A 25 -0.02 -6.97 -3.60
C TYR A 25 -0.41 -6.62 -2.17
N GLU A 26 -0.64 -5.33 -1.91
CA GLU A 26 -1.04 -4.88 -0.60
C GLU A 26 -2.36 -5.53 -0.14
N ARG A 27 -3.37 -5.55 -1.01
CA ARG A 27 -4.68 -6.12 -0.68
C ARG A 27 -4.59 -7.62 -0.44
N MET A 28 -3.69 -8.30 -1.14
CA MET A 28 -3.35 -9.70 -0.87
C MET A 28 -2.77 -9.86 0.54
N PHE A 29 -1.77 -9.07 0.89
CA PHE A 29 -1.12 -9.16 2.22
C PHE A 29 -2.06 -8.78 3.36
N TYR A 30 -2.97 -7.83 3.14
CA TYR A 30 -4.02 -7.51 4.11
C TYR A 30 -5.05 -8.60 4.28
N TYR A 31 -5.43 -9.25 3.19
CA TYR A 31 -6.32 -10.40 3.29
C TYR A 31 -5.65 -11.55 4.04
N TYR A 32 -4.36 -11.80 3.83
CA TYR A 32 -3.63 -12.78 4.63
C TYR A 32 -3.55 -12.38 6.11
N GLY A 33 -3.30 -11.10 6.41
CA GLY A 33 -3.40 -10.58 7.78
C GLY A 33 -4.79 -10.79 8.41
N TYR A 34 -5.85 -10.60 7.62
CA TYR A 34 -7.24 -10.88 8.01
C TYR A 34 -7.47 -12.36 8.32
N MET A 35 -7.01 -13.26 7.44
CA MET A 35 -7.15 -14.70 7.63
C MET A 35 -6.41 -15.19 8.87
N ILE A 36 -5.19 -14.69 9.11
CA ILE A 36 -4.39 -15.00 10.31
C ILE A 36 -5.10 -14.49 11.58
N ASP A 37 -5.61 -13.26 11.56
CA ASP A 37 -6.36 -12.70 12.69
C ASP A 37 -7.60 -13.54 13.00
N ALA A 38 -8.32 -14.00 11.96
CA ALA A 38 -9.45 -14.89 12.11
C ALA A 38 -9.06 -16.27 12.66
N ASP A 39 -7.97 -16.88 12.18
CA ASP A 39 -7.49 -18.20 12.64
C ASP A 39 -7.04 -18.18 14.10
N VAL A 40 -6.38 -17.10 14.53
CA VAL A 40 -5.91 -16.95 15.90
C VAL A 40 -7.07 -16.75 16.88
N ASN A 41 -8.13 -16.07 16.44
CA ASN A 41 -9.21 -15.62 17.33
C ASN A 41 -10.54 -16.36 17.14
N GLY A 42 -10.61 -17.32 16.21
CA GLY A 42 -11.84 -17.97 15.73
C GLY A 42 -12.70 -17.09 14.80
N GLN A 43 -12.55 -15.76 14.89
CA GLN A 43 -13.18 -14.75 14.05
C GLN A 43 -12.29 -13.49 13.98
N PRO A 44 -12.33 -12.70 12.90
CA PRO A 44 -11.52 -11.51 12.77
C PRO A 44 -11.94 -10.45 13.80
N LYS A 45 -10.97 -9.94 14.56
CA LYS A 45 -11.21 -8.95 15.63
C LYS A 45 -10.48 -7.64 15.40
N LYS A 46 -9.37 -7.68 14.67
CA LYS A 46 -8.40 -6.58 14.54
C LYS A 46 -8.32 -6.08 13.11
N VAL A 47 -8.21 -7.00 12.16
CA VAL A 47 -8.17 -6.68 10.73
C VAL A 47 -9.58 -6.83 10.18
N ALA A 48 -10.14 -5.76 9.64
CA ALA A 48 -11.48 -5.74 9.04
C ALA A 48 -12.56 -6.55 9.81
N PRO A 49 -12.71 -6.34 11.14
CA PRO A 49 -13.60 -7.16 11.97
C PRO A 49 -15.08 -7.05 11.61
N SER A 50 -15.46 -6.00 10.88
CA SER A 50 -16.83 -5.81 10.39
C SER A 50 -16.97 -6.13 8.91
N CYS A 51 -16.01 -6.83 8.31
CA CYS A 51 -16.13 -7.31 6.94
C CYS A 51 -17.36 -8.23 6.81
N LYS A 52 -17.55 -9.12 7.79
CA LYS A 52 -18.72 -9.99 7.92
C LYS A 52 -18.90 -10.36 9.39
N GLN A 53 -20.14 -10.49 9.85
CA GLN A 53 -20.46 -10.56 11.28
C GLN A 53 -20.37 -11.98 11.86
N THR A 54 -20.61 -13.01 11.04
CA THR A 54 -20.84 -14.39 11.52
C THR A 54 -19.86 -15.41 10.96
N GLU A 55 -19.13 -15.08 9.90
CA GLU A 55 -18.18 -15.97 9.24
C GLU A 55 -17.03 -15.16 8.62
N LYS A 56 -15.98 -15.85 8.15
CA LYS A 56 -14.89 -15.21 7.43
C LYS A 56 -15.38 -14.65 6.10
N CYS A 57 -14.89 -13.48 5.72
CA CYS A 57 -15.02 -12.95 4.38
C CYS A 57 -14.20 -13.77 3.40
N THR A 58 -14.79 -14.05 2.24
CA THR A 58 -14.03 -14.38 1.04
C THR A 58 -13.14 -13.19 0.64
N PHE A 59 -12.12 -13.44 -0.19
CA PHE A 59 -11.28 -12.38 -0.72
C PHE A 59 -12.10 -11.28 -1.41
N ASN A 60 -13.08 -11.65 -2.23
CA ASN A 60 -13.93 -10.72 -2.97
C ASN A 60 -14.78 -9.83 -2.04
N GLU A 61 -15.31 -10.39 -0.95
CA GLU A 61 -16.03 -9.64 0.09
C GLU A 61 -15.09 -8.72 0.88
N PHE A 62 -13.88 -9.20 1.16
CA PHE A 62 -12.84 -8.39 1.79
C PHE A 62 -12.48 -7.17 0.95
N ILE A 63 -12.23 -7.36 -0.35
CA ILE A 63 -11.96 -6.27 -1.29
C ILE A 63 -13.12 -5.28 -1.34
N LYS A 64 -14.36 -5.77 -1.44
CA LYS A 64 -15.56 -4.92 -1.36
C LYS A 64 -15.55 -4.07 -0.09
N TYR A 65 -15.26 -4.69 1.05
CA TYR A 65 -15.32 -4.03 2.35
C TYR A 65 -14.26 -2.93 2.47
N ILE A 66 -12.99 -3.22 2.16
CA ILE A 66 -11.91 -2.24 2.31
C ILE A 66 -12.00 -1.12 1.27
N ASN A 67 -12.41 -1.43 0.04
CA ASN A 67 -12.55 -0.44 -1.05
C ASN A 67 -13.92 0.26 -1.02
N ASP A 68 -14.83 -0.10 -0.12
CA ASP A 68 -16.19 0.44 -0.01
C ASP A 68 -17.02 0.34 -1.31
N LEU A 69 -16.99 -0.84 -1.91
CA LEU A 69 -17.74 -1.11 -3.14
C LEU A 69 -19.19 -1.52 -2.81
N SER A 70 -20.12 -1.19 -3.70
CA SER A 70 -21.53 -1.55 -3.54
C SER A 70 -21.78 -3.06 -3.63
N LYS A 71 -20.95 -3.79 -4.38
CA LYS A 71 -21.03 -5.24 -4.58
C LYS A 71 -19.66 -5.92 -4.58
N PRO A 72 -19.56 -7.21 -4.19
CA PRO A 72 -18.33 -7.98 -4.35
C PRO A 72 -17.87 -8.03 -5.81
N VAL A 73 -16.55 -7.99 -6.01
CA VAL A 73 -15.93 -8.10 -7.34
C VAL A 73 -15.40 -9.52 -7.53
N SER A 74 -15.55 -10.10 -8.70
CA SER A 74 -15.06 -11.46 -8.98
C SER A 74 -13.57 -11.45 -9.30
N VAL A 75 -12.71 -11.49 -8.28
CA VAL A 75 -11.24 -11.53 -8.45
C VAL A 75 -10.73 -12.97 -8.39
N THR A 76 -11.17 -13.72 -7.38
CA THR A 76 -10.84 -15.14 -7.18
C THR A 76 -11.88 -15.84 -6.31
N SER A 77 -11.98 -17.16 -6.42
CA SER A 77 -12.78 -18.01 -5.52
C SER A 77 -11.93 -18.74 -4.47
N ASP A 78 -10.60 -18.63 -4.55
CA ASP A 78 -9.69 -19.34 -3.67
C ASP A 78 -9.72 -18.75 -2.25
N GLU A 79 -9.72 -19.60 -1.22
CA GLU A 79 -9.65 -19.16 0.18
C GLU A 79 -8.27 -18.57 0.52
N LEU A 80 -7.21 -19.09 -0.08
CA LEU A 80 -5.84 -18.57 0.00
C LEU A 80 -5.34 -18.31 -1.42
N PRO A 81 -5.68 -17.17 -2.04
CA PRO A 81 -5.35 -16.90 -3.43
C PRO A 81 -3.85 -16.73 -3.63
N GLU A 82 -3.31 -17.12 -4.79
CA GLU A 82 -1.89 -16.87 -5.12
C GLU A 82 -1.63 -15.36 -5.26
N VAL A 83 -0.57 -14.88 -4.61
CA VAL A 83 -0.30 -13.45 -4.39
C VAL A 83 -0.10 -12.68 -5.69
N HIS A 84 0.78 -13.16 -6.58
CA HIS A 84 1.19 -12.42 -7.77
C HIS A 84 0.06 -12.33 -8.80
N THR A 85 -0.54 -13.46 -9.12
CA THR A 85 -1.63 -13.59 -10.10
C THR A 85 -2.85 -12.81 -9.65
N THR A 86 -3.16 -12.84 -8.35
CA THR A 86 -4.30 -12.09 -7.81
C THR A 86 -4.02 -10.59 -7.74
N ALA A 87 -2.79 -10.18 -7.42
CA ALA A 87 -2.38 -8.77 -7.50
C ALA A 87 -2.48 -8.22 -8.93
N GLN A 88 -2.06 -8.98 -9.94
CA GLN A 88 -2.21 -8.61 -11.35
C GLN A 88 -3.68 -8.50 -11.77
N LYS A 89 -4.54 -9.40 -11.28
CA LYS A 89 -5.99 -9.31 -11.53
C LYS A 89 -6.60 -8.06 -10.89
N LEU A 90 -6.23 -7.74 -9.65
CA LEU A 90 -6.68 -6.50 -8.99
C LEU A 90 -6.27 -5.27 -9.79
N ASP A 91 -5.04 -5.28 -10.32
CA ASP A 91 -4.51 -4.20 -11.15
C ASP A 91 -5.28 -4.04 -12.46
N THR A 92 -5.53 -5.16 -13.15
CA THR A 92 -6.34 -5.20 -14.37
C THR A 92 -7.75 -4.64 -14.12
N LEU A 93 -8.31 -4.87 -12.93
CA LEU A 93 -9.61 -4.38 -12.52
C LEU A 93 -9.58 -2.94 -11.97
N GLN A 94 -8.43 -2.27 -11.97
CA GLN A 94 -8.21 -0.93 -11.41
C GLN A 94 -8.63 -0.82 -9.93
N LEU A 95 -8.52 -1.92 -9.19
CA LEU A 95 -8.89 -2.00 -7.77
C LEU A 95 -7.70 -1.70 -6.84
N THR A 96 -6.65 -1.07 -7.36
CA THR A 96 -5.35 -0.94 -6.68
C THR A 96 -5.10 0.44 -6.09
N GLY A 97 -5.96 1.41 -6.39
CA GLY A 97 -5.92 2.78 -5.84
C GLY A 97 -6.30 2.90 -4.35
N ALA A 98 -6.77 4.07 -3.94
CA ALA A 98 -7.11 4.36 -2.54
C ALA A 98 -8.22 3.45 -1.97
N TYR A 99 -8.21 3.21 -0.66
CA TYR A 99 -9.24 2.46 0.08
C TYR A 99 -9.46 3.03 1.49
N LYS A 100 -10.54 2.62 2.19
CA LYS A 100 -10.91 3.19 3.49
C LYS A 100 -10.07 2.60 4.63
N ILE A 101 -9.05 3.33 5.07
CA ILE A 101 -8.13 2.99 6.18
C ILE A 101 -8.85 2.65 7.49
N SER A 102 -9.90 3.38 7.83
CA SER A 102 -10.66 3.19 9.07
C SER A 102 -11.32 1.81 9.17
N ARG A 103 -11.49 1.12 8.04
CA ARG A 103 -12.02 -0.24 7.98
C ARG A 103 -10.95 -1.30 8.20
N TYR A 104 -9.67 -0.95 8.06
CA TYR A 104 -8.56 -1.89 8.20
C TYR A 104 -8.05 -2.00 9.66
N ILE A 105 -8.01 -0.90 10.41
CA ILE A 105 -7.35 -0.86 11.74
C ILE A 105 -8.37 -0.83 12.89
N LYS A 106 -8.47 -1.92 13.64
CA LYS A 106 -8.94 -1.90 15.04
C LYS A 106 -7.86 -2.55 15.93
N GLU A 107 -7.44 -1.81 16.96
CA GLU A 107 -6.30 -2.04 17.87
C GLU A 107 -5.62 -3.43 17.89
N VAL A 108 -4.33 -3.47 17.55
CA VAL A 108 -3.45 -4.63 17.77
C VAL A 108 -2.75 -4.47 19.12
N ARG A 109 -3.38 -4.96 20.18
CA ARG A 109 -2.70 -5.30 21.43
C ARG A 109 -3.32 -6.59 21.98
N ASP A 110 -2.44 -7.41 22.55
CA ASP A 110 -2.70 -8.64 23.29
C ASP A 110 -3.18 -9.88 22.51
N ARG A 111 -2.44 -10.96 22.78
CA ARG A 111 -2.64 -12.38 22.45
C ARG A 111 -2.53 -12.77 20.98
N VAL A 112 -1.32 -13.12 20.55
CA VAL A 112 -1.12 -14.06 19.43
C VAL A 112 -0.19 -15.18 19.94
N LYS A 113 -0.69 -16.42 19.96
CA LYS A 113 0.00 -17.60 20.53
C LYS A 113 0.53 -18.59 19.49
N ARG A 114 0.73 -18.19 18.23
CA ARG A 114 1.37 -19.07 17.22
C ARG A 114 2.46 -18.31 16.48
N LYS A 115 3.71 -18.77 16.63
CA LYS A 115 4.93 -18.07 16.20
C LYS A 115 5.03 -17.95 14.67
N GLU A 116 4.66 -19.02 13.96
CA GLU A 116 4.73 -19.10 12.49
C GLU A 116 3.73 -18.16 11.78
N SER A 117 2.51 -18.02 12.31
CA SER A 117 1.50 -17.13 11.72
C SER A 117 1.84 -15.64 11.96
N ILE A 118 2.56 -15.32 13.04
CA ILE A 118 3.05 -13.97 13.33
C ILE A 118 4.20 -13.60 12.38
N GLU A 119 5.13 -14.52 12.13
CA GLU A 119 6.26 -14.28 11.22
C GLU A 119 5.79 -14.06 9.78
N PHE A 120 4.80 -14.83 9.32
CA PHE A 120 4.21 -14.62 8.01
C PHE A 120 3.42 -13.30 7.91
N ALA A 121 2.65 -12.94 8.95
CA ALA A 121 1.97 -11.65 9.02
C ALA A 121 2.95 -10.47 9.08
N ARG A 122 4.05 -10.61 9.83
CA ARG A 122 5.16 -9.63 9.90
C ARG A 122 5.77 -9.41 8.53
N ALA A 123 6.24 -10.48 7.90
CA ALA A 123 6.84 -10.43 6.57
C ALA A 123 5.89 -9.80 5.54
N SER A 124 4.60 -10.13 5.61
CA SER A 124 3.58 -9.55 4.73
C SER A 124 3.40 -8.04 4.97
N ILE A 125 3.30 -7.59 6.21
CA ILE A 125 3.08 -6.17 6.54
C ILE A 125 4.35 -5.33 6.32
N GLU A 126 5.54 -5.87 6.59
CA GLU A 126 6.83 -5.26 6.22
C GLU A 126 6.94 -5.09 4.70
N SER A 127 6.51 -6.10 3.95
CA SER A 127 6.43 -6.05 2.48
C SER A 127 5.53 -4.90 2.01
N VAL A 128 4.36 -4.72 2.61
CA VAL A 128 3.45 -3.61 2.26
C VAL A 128 4.10 -2.26 2.54
N CYS A 129 4.69 -2.08 3.73
CA CYS A 129 5.37 -0.83 4.09
C CYS A 129 6.47 -0.48 3.09
N PHE A 130 7.30 -1.46 2.73
CA PHE A 130 8.38 -1.28 1.77
C PHE A 130 7.85 -0.95 0.37
N LEU A 131 6.94 -1.77 -0.17
CA LEU A 131 6.43 -1.61 -1.53
C LEU A 131 5.78 -0.25 -1.76
N ARG A 132 5.10 0.31 -0.74
CA ARG A 132 4.55 1.67 -0.87
C ARG A 132 5.59 2.78 -0.75
N LYS A 133 6.57 2.64 0.14
CA LYS A 133 7.71 3.59 0.16
C LYS A 133 8.41 3.60 -1.18
N PHE A 134 8.58 2.43 -1.80
CA PHE A 134 9.16 2.28 -3.12
C PHE A 134 8.28 2.93 -4.20
N ALA A 135 6.99 2.59 -4.28
CA ALA A 135 6.07 3.19 -5.26
C ALA A 135 6.00 4.73 -5.13
N ARG A 136 5.91 5.24 -3.90
CA ARG A 136 5.98 6.69 -3.65
C ARG A 136 7.29 7.28 -4.13
N SER A 137 8.41 6.62 -3.85
CA SER A 137 9.73 7.05 -4.30
C SER A 137 9.84 7.10 -5.83
N GLU A 138 9.32 6.09 -6.52
CA GLU A 138 9.29 6.04 -8.00
C GLU A 138 8.46 7.18 -8.59
N ALA A 139 7.38 7.59 -7.92
CA ALA A 139 6.56 8.73 -8.35
C ALA A 139 7.18 10.09 -7.96
N LEU A 140 7.80 10.18 -6.78
CA LEU A 140 8.38 11.42 -6.25
C LEU A 140 9.63 11.84 -7.04
N ARG A 141 10.44 10.87 -7.48
CA ARG A 141 11.67 11.13 -8.25
C ARG A 141 11.44 11.98 -9.51
N PRO A 142 10.62 11.55 -10.50
CA PRO A 142 10.39 12.34 -11.70
C PRO A 142 9.67 13.67 -11.41
N TYR A 143 8.86 13.73 -10.35
CA TYR A 143 8.25 14.99 -9.91
C TYR A 143 9.30 16.03 -9.45
N LEU A 144 10.29 15.62 -8.66
CA LEU A 144 11.37 16.49 -8.21
C LEU A 144 12.30 16.87 -9.37
N GLU A 145 12.66 15.90 -10.22
CA GLU A 145 13.50 16.13 -11.40
C GLU A 145 12.85 17.14 -12.36
N GLY A 146 11.53 17.02 -12.60
CA GLY A 146 10.75 17.98 -13.39
C GLY A 146 10.72 19.40 -12.80
N LYS A 147 10.95 19.54 -11.49
CA LYS A 147 11.12 20.82 -10.79
C LYS A 147 12.58 21.26 -10.65
N LYS A 148 13.49 20.65 -11.42
CA LYS A 148 14.93 20.93 -11.41
C LYS A 148 15.62 20.64 -10.06
N VAL A 149 15.07 19.71 -9.28
CA VAL A 149 15.70 19.18 -8.07
C VAL A 149 16.14 17.76 -8.35
N THR A 150 17.45 17.50 -8.30
CA THR A 150 17.97 16.13 -8.45
C THR A 150 17.95 15.42 -7.09
N PRO A 151 17.06 14.45 -6.85
CA PRO A 151 16.96 13.79 -5.56
C PRO A 151 18.23 13.03 -5.21
N VAL A 152 18.57 13.00 -3.91
CA VAL A 152 19.57 12.08 -3.38
C VAL A 152 18.95 10.69 -3.30
N ILE A 153 19.68 9.67 -3.74
CA ILE A 153 19.20 8.28 -3.77
C ILE A 153 19.89 7.49 -2.65
N LYS A 154 19.08 6.75 -1.88
CA LYS A 154 19.54 5.72 -0.93
C LYS A 154 19.20 4.34 -1.46
N LYS A 155 20.07 3.36 -1.18
CA LYS A 155 19.82 1.95 -1.47
C LYS A 155 19.16 1.29 -0.28
N GLU A 156 18.02 0.67 -0.48
CA GLU A 156 17.38 -0.21 0.51
C GLU A 156 17.36 -1.66 0.01
N VAL A 157 17.48 -2.61 0.93
CA VAL A 157 17.39 -4.05 0.63
C VAL A 157 16.02 -4.55 1.05
N PHE A 158 15.36 -5.24 0.13
CA PHE A 158 14.09 -5.90 0.39
C PHE A 158 14.05 -7.26 -0.32
N ASN A 159 13.71 -8.32 0.41
CA ASN A 159 13.72 -9.71 -0.09
C ASN A 159 15.00 -10.08 -0.87
N GLY A 160 16.16 -9.67 -0.36
CA GLY A 160 17.47 -9.97 -0.96
C GLY A 160 17.80 -9.19 -2.24
N LYS A 161 16.95 -8.23 -2.63
CA LYS A 161 17.17 -7.35 -3.80
C LYS A 161 17.40 -5.91 -3.36
N TYR A 162 18.21 -5.20 -4.14
CA TYR A 162 18.48 -3.77 -3.93
C TYR A 162 17.47 -2.92 -4.69
N TYR A 163 17.00 -1.86 -4.03
CA TYR A 163 16.09 -0.87 -4.59
C TYR A 163 16.61 0.54 -4.32
N ASP A 164 16.51 1.39 -5.32
CA ASP A 164 16.91 2.80 -5.25
C ASP A 164 15.70 3.65 -4.83
N LEU A 165 15.78 4.24 -3.65
CA LEU A 165 14.74 5.11 -3.10
C LEU A 165 15.24 6.54 -2.96
N VAL A 166 14.34 7.52 -3.08
CA VAL A 166 14.61 8.92 -2.77
C VAL A 166 14.89 9.04 -1.27
N ASP A 167 16.09 9.53 -0.94
CA ASP A 167 16.43 9.98 0.42
C ASP A 167 15.92 11.40 0.61
N GLU A 168 14.70 11.53 1.13
CA GLU A 168 14.05 12.82 1.33
C GLU A 168 14.83 13.73 2.28
N ALA A 169 15.38 13.18 3.37
CA ALA A 169 16.13 13.96 4.35
C ALA A 169 17.41 14.53 3.74
N ALA A 170 18.19 13.69 3.04
CA ALA A 170 19.38 14.13 2.34
C ALA A 170 19.05 15.07 1.18
N THR A 171 17.95 14.83 0.47
CA THR A 171 17.47 15.70 -0.62
C THR A 171 17.08 17.08 -0.08
N ILE A 172 16.35 17.16 1.04
CA ILE A 172 15.99 18.42 1.69
C ILE A 172 17.23 19.16 2.20
N LYS A 173 18.21 18.43 2.76
CA LYS A 173 19.46 19.00 3.23
C LYS A 173 20.26 19.62 2.08
N LYS A 174 20.26 18.98 0.90
CA LYS A 174 20.96 19.46 -0.30
C LYS A 174 20.18 20.57 -1.03
N PHE A 175 18.85 20.50 -1.02
CA PHE A 175 17.94 21.40 -1.70
C PHE A 175 16.80 21.80 -0.74
N SER A 176 16.95 22.91 -0.04
CA SER A 176 15.97 23.34 0.98
C SER A 176 14.55 23.53 0.41
N GLN A 177 14.43 23.96 -0.86
CA GLN A 177 13.15 24.07 -1.56
C GLN A 177 12.43 22.73 -1.77
N ALA A 178 13.16 21.60 -1.75
CA ALA A 178 12.58 20.28 -1.90
C ALA A 178 11.57 19.96 -0.79
N LYS A 179 11.74 20.54 0.41
CA LYS A 179 10.80 20.34 1.53
C LYS A 179 9.37 20.72 1.15
N LYS A 180 9.19 21.90 0.56
CA LYS A 180 7.86 22.36 0.13
C LYS A 180 7.33 21.54 -1.03
N MET A 181 8.18 21.16 -1.98
CA MET A 181 7.79 20.33 -3.12
C MET A 181 7.31 18.93 -2.67
N ILE A 182 8.02 18.29 -1.74
CA ILE A 182 7.61 17.01 -1.16
C ILE A 182 6.28 17.16 -0.41
N GLN A 183 6.11 18.22 0.37
CA GLN A 183 4.83 18.49 1.05
C GLN A 183 3.67 18.72 0.07
N ASP A 184 3.91 19.41 -1.05
CA ASP A 184 2.90 19.65 -2.07
C ASP A 184 2.57 18.36 -2.85
N PHE A 185 3.57 17.51 -3.12
CA PHE A 185 3.38 16.17 -3.65
C PHE A 185 2.52 15.32 -2.71
N ASP A 186 2.81 15.35 -1.41
CA ASP A 186 2.10 14.55 -0.42
C ASP A 186 0.63 14.98 -0.23
N LYS A 187 0.33 16.26 -0.47
CA LYS A 187 -1.05 16.78 -0.45
C LYS A 187 -1.87 16.36 -1.68
N ALA A 188 -1.22 15.98 -2.77
CA ALA A 188 -1.92 15.54 -3.97
C ALA A 188 -2.55 14.14 -3.79
N ASP A 189 -1.99 13.32 -2.89
CA ASP A 189 -2.55 12.02 -2.51
C ASP A 189 -2.39 11.74 -1.00
N PRO A 190 -3.18 12.41 -0.14
CA PRO A 190 -3.12 12.21 1.30
C PRO A 190 -3.49 10.77 1.69
N SER A 191 -4.37 10.15 0.89
CA SER A 191 -4.87 8.79 1.09
C SER A 191 -3.81 7.72 0.90
N HIS A 192 -2.79 7.96 0.07
CA HIS A 192 -1.66 7.05 -0.07
C HIS A 192 -0.68 7.21 1.10
N ASN A 193 -0.44 8.43 1.56
CA ASN A 193 0.53 8.71 2.63
C ASN A 193 0.09 8.23 4.01
N ASP A 194 -1.19 8.40 4.36
CA ASP A 194 -1.76 7.87 5.61
C ASP A 194 -1.63 6.35 5.72
N ASN A 195 -1.43 5.72 4.57
CA ASN A 195 -1.70 4.34 4.28
C ASN A 195 -0.34 3.61 4.19
N ILE A 196 0.71 4.31 3.72
CA ILE A 196 2.12 4.03 4.08
C ILE A 196 2.29 4.07 5.60
N LYS A 197 1.86 5.16 6.24
CA LYS A 197 2.05 5.38 7.68
C LYS A 197 1.38 4.28 8.49
N ALA A 198 0.13 3.94 8.17
CA ALA A 198 -0.61 2.84 8.76
C ALA A 198 0.15 1.50 8.66
N SER A 199 0.58 1.13 7.46
CA SER A 199 1.28 -0.13 7.21
C SER A 199 2.62 -0.21 7.93
N CYS A 200 3.41 0.86 7.89
CA CYS A 200 4.70 0.91 8.58
C CYS A 200 4.55 0.95 10.10
N VAL A 201 3.51 1.60 10.64
CA VAL A 201 3.18 1.55 12.07
C VAL A 201 2.74 0.15 12.48
N ALA A 202 1.96 -0.54 11.65
CA ALA A 202 1.58 -1.92 11.89
C ALA A 202 2.82 -2.85 11.89
N ALA A 203 3.74 -2.69 10.93
CA ALA A 203 5.01 -3.41 10.90
C ALA A 203 5.84 -3.18 12.18
N ALA A 204 6.07 -1.90 12.53
CA ALA A 204 6.83 -1.52 13.72
C ALA A 204 6.25 -2.10 15.02
N ARG A 205 4.92 -2.12 15.15
CA ARG A 205 4.23 -2.70 16.32
C ARG A 205 4.39 -4.21 16.41
N LEU A 206 4.65 -4.90 15.30
CA LEU A 206 4.91 -6.33 15.31
C LEU A 206 6.36 -6.66 15.71
N HIS A 207 7.32 -5.74 15.57
CA HIS A 207 8.70 -5.90 16.06
C HIS A 207 8.85 -5.68 17.57
N GLY A 208 7.92 -4.95 18.22
CA GLY A 208 7.95 -4.67 19.65
C GLY A 208 7.27 -5.75 20.50
N GLY A 209 7.94 -6.88 20.67
CA GLY A 209 7.60 -7.93 21.63
C GLY A 209 8.79 -8.26 22.52
#